data_AF-A0A443R774-F1
#
_entry.id   AF-A0A443R774-F1
#
_cell.length_a   1.000
_cell.length_b   1.000
_cell.length_c   1.000
_cell.angle_alpha   90.00
_cell.angle_beta   90.00
_cell.angle_gamma   90.00
#
_symmetry.space_group_name_H-M   'P 1'
#
loop_
_entity.id
_entity.type
_entity.pdbx_description
1 polymer ?
#
loop_
_entity_poly.entity_id
_entity_poly.type
_entity_poly.pdbx_seq_one_letter_code
_entity_poly.pdbx_strand_id
1 'polypeptide(L)' 'MLFQQTTGLDKGWIPQEIIGITEYNGVILHYVKWCNPSLQNELIPSEVLSKKYPQVVIDFYQKHIEFVRLSSEISLK' A
#
# COMPACT_ATOMS: atom_id res chain seq x y z
N MET A 1 -7.76 -14.98 -11.45
CA MET A 1 -8.80 -14.09 -10.91
C MET A 1 -8.42 -13.70 -9.48
N LEU A 2 -7.36 -12.89 -9.31
CA LEU A 2 -6.81 -12.53 -7.99
C LEU A 2 -7.78 -11.66 -7.15
N PHE A 3 -8.81 -11.08 -7.78
CA PHE A 3 -9.74 -10.13 -7.15
C PHE A 3 -11.02 -10.76 -6.59
N GLN A 4 -11.19 -12.09 -6.65
CA GLN A 4 -12.38 -12.77 -6.10
C GLN A 4 -12.14 -13.46 -4.75
N GLN A 5 -10.95 -13.34 -4.17
CA GLN A 5 -10.64 -13.98 -2.90
C GLN A 5 -11.01 -13.05 -1.74
N THR A 6 -11.82 -13.56 -0.80
CA THR A 6 -12.08 -12.89 0.49
C THR A 6 -10.75 -12.64 1.20
N THR A 7 -10.52 -11.39 1.58
CA THR A 7 -9.27 -10.94 2.22
C THR A 7 -9.41 -10.86 3.73
N GLY A 8 -8.30 -10.66 4.44
CA GLY A 8 -8.29 -10.30 5.85
C GLY A 8 -9.16 -9.08 6.18
N LEU A 9 -9.29 -8.13 5.23
CA LEU A 9 -10.14 -6.95 5.41
C LEU A 9 -11.62 -7.30 5.52
N ASP A 10 -12.08 -8.33 4.82
CA ASP A 10 -13.47 -8.78 4.85
C ASP A 10 -13.80 -9.51 6.16
N LYS A 11 -12.76 -10.04 6.82
CA LYS A 11 -12.84 -10.67 8.15
C LYS A 11 -12.71 -9.65 9.30
N GLY A 12 -12.57 -8.35 8.99
CA GLY A 12 -12.39 -7.28 9.98
C GLY A 12 -10.98 -7.20 10.56
N TRP A 13 -9.97 -7.81 9.94
CA TRP A 13 -8.58 -7.66 10.38
C TRP A 13 -8.10 -6.24 10.12
N ILE A 14 -7.34 -5.71 11.08
CA ILE A 14 -6.83 -4.34 11.04
C ILE A 14 -5.41 -4.39 10.45
N PRO A 15 -5.13 -3.68 9.34
CA PRO A 15 -3.80 -3.57 8.79
C PRO A 15 -2.90 -2.76 9.74
N GLN A 16 -1.71 -3.29 10.00
CA GLN A 16 -0.67 -2.61 10.77
C GLN A 16 0.17 -1.72 9.86
N GLU A 17 0.72 -2.29 8.79
CA GLU A 17 1.62 -1.61 7.87
C GLU A 17 1.63 -2.33 6.51
N ILE A 18 2.01 -1.60 5.47
CA ILE A 18 2.38 -2.18 4.18
C ILE A 18 3.89 -2.44 4.24
N ILE A 19 4.30 -3.66 3.91
CA ILE A 19 5.70 -4.09 3.95
C ILE A 19 6.30 -4.30 2.56
N GLY A 20 5.51 -4.09 1.51
CA GLY A 20 5.97 -4.19 0.13
C GLY A 20 4.84 -3.94 -0.86
N ILE A 21 5.21 -3.77 -2.12
CA ILE A 21 4.26 -3.63 -3.24
C ILE A 21 4.69 -4.51 -4.41
N THR A 22 3.71 -4.90 -5.21
CA THR A 22 3.93 -5.51 -6.52
C THR A 22 2.87 -5.01 -7.48
N GLU A 23 3.09 -5.21 -8.77
CA GLU A 23 2.16 -4.88 -9.84
C GLU A 23 1.75 -6.17 -10.54
N TYR A 24 0.45 -6.32 -10.79
CA TYR A 24 -0.10 -7.43 -11.58
C TYR A 24 -1.22 -6.93 -12.49
N ASN A 25 -1.00 -7.04 -13.81
CA ASN A 25 -1.95 -6.64 -14.86
C ASN A 25 -2.44 -5.18 -14.74
N GLY A 26 -1.52 -4.26 -14.48
CA GLY A 26 -1.76 -2.83 -14.28
C GLY A 26 -2.30 -2.47 -12.89
N VAL A 27 -2.47 -3.45 -11.98
CA VAL A 27 -3.01 -3.21 -10.64
C VAL A 27 -1.92 -3.30 -9.61
N ILE A 28 -1.76 -2.22 -8.83
CA ILE A 28 -0.87 -2.20 -7.67
C ILE A 28 -1.49 -3.02 -6.54
N LEU A 29 -0.72 -3.96 -6.01
CA LEU A 29 -1.05 -4.75 -4.84
C LEU A 29 -0.10 -4.39 -3.70
N HIS A 30 -0.65 -4.14 -2.52
CA HIS A 30 0.12 -3.94 -1.29
C HIS A 30 0.23 -5.26 -0.53
N TYR A 31 1.44 -5.61 -0.08
CA TYR A 31 1.65 -6.71 0.84
C TYR A 31 1.49 -6.22 2.27
N VAL A 32 0.42 -6.64 2.92
CA VAL A 32 -0.08 -6.07 4.17
C VAL A 32 0.25 -6.98 5.34
N LYS A 33 0.82 -6.39 6.38
CA LYS A 33 0.97 -7.00 7.70
C LYS A 33 -0.18 -6.57 8.60
N TRP A 34 -0.70 -7.50 9.38
CA TRP A 34 -1.85 -7.29 10.27
C TRP A 34 -1.42 -6.97 11.70
N CYS A 35 -2.26 -6.26 12.45
CA CYS A 35 -1.99 -5.97 13.86
C CYS A 35 -1.93 -7.23 14.74
N ASN A 36 -2.63 -8.30 14.35
CA ASN A 36 -2.49 -9.60 15.01
C ASN A 36 -1.31 -10.37 14.37
N PRO A 37 -0.21 -10.60 15.10
CA PRO A 37 1.01 -11.21 14.56
C PRO A 37 0.86 -12.69 14.21
N SER A 38 -0.22 -13.35 14.63
CA SER A 38 -0.52 -14.74 14.24
C SER A 38 -1.13 -14.86 12.84
N LEU A 39 -1.53 -13.75 12.22
CA LEU A 39 -2.11 -13.73 10.88
C LEU A 39 -1.02 -13.65 9.82
N GLN A 40 -1.19 -14.41 8.74
CA GLN A 40 -0.29 -14.33 7.60
C GLN A 40 -0.54 -13.05 6.80
N ASN A 41 0.54 -12.47 6.29
CA ASN A 41 0.47 -11.30 5.42
C ASN A 41 -0.23 -11.65 4.11
N GLU A 42 -0.98 -10.71 3.54
CA GLU A 42 -1.74 -10.93 2.30
C GLU A 42 -1.49 -9.79 1.29
N LEU A 43 -1.67 -10.09 0.00
CA LEU A 43 -1.68 -9.08 -1.06
C LEU A 43 -3.09 -8.50 -1.20
N ILE A 44 -3.18 -7.19 -1.04
CA ILE A 44 -4.44 -6.44 -1.10
C ILE A 44 -4.38 -5.42 -2.23
N PRO A 45 -5.42 -5.31 -3.09
CA PRO A 45 -5.46 -4.27 -4.11
C PRO A 45 -5.36 -2.87 -3.52
N SER A 46 -4.51 -2.04 -4.12
CA SER A 46 -4.24 -0.68 -3.65
C SER A 46 -5.49 0.17 -3.52
N GLU A 47 -6.41 0.05 -4.49
CA GLU A 47 -7.69 0.75 -4.49
C GLU A 47 -8.58 0.40 -3.28
N VAL A 48 -8.54 -0.84 -2.79
CA VAL A 48 -9.33 -1.26 -1.62
C VAL A 48 -8.72 -0.69 -0.35
N LEU A 49 -7.40 -0.79 -0.22
CA LEU A 49 -6.68 -0.36 0.98
C LEU A 49 -6.69 1.17 1.13
N SER A 50 -6.52 1.92 0.04
CA SER A 50 -6.55 3.39 0.06
C SER A 50 -7.92 3.96 0.45
N LYS A 51 -9.01 3.28 0.10
CA LYS A 51 -10.38 3.67 0.50
C LYS A 51 -10.66 3.39 1.98
N LYS A 52 -10.25 2.23 2.50
CA LYS A 52 -10.58 1.81 3.88
C LYS A 52 -9.56 2.30 4.92
N TYR A 53 -8.27 2.32 4.58
CA TYR A 53 -7.17 2.63 5.49
C TYR A 53 -6.15 3.58 4.83
N PRO A 54 -6.57 4.80 4.44
CA PRO A 54 -5.74 5.74 3.68
C PRO A 54 -4.42 6.08 4.38
N GLN A 55 -4.42 6.23 5.71
CA GLN A 55 -3.21 6.59 6.46
C GLN A 55 -2.13 5.51 6.38
N VAL A 56 -2.50 4.23 6.38
CA VAL A 56 -1.54 3.13 6.22
C VAL A 56 -0.84 3.19 4.85
N VAL A 57 -1.59 3.56 3.80
CA VAL A 57 -1.04 3.75 2.45
C VAL A 57 -0.15 4.98 2.38
N ILE A 58 -0.58 6.10 2.95
CA ILE A 58 0.19 7.35 2.98
C ILE A 58 1.52 7.15 3.73
N ASP A 59 1.48 6.54 4.91
CA ASP A 59 2.67 6.27 5.73
C ASP A 59 3.69 5.44 4.96
N PHE A 60 3.22 4.44 4.20
CA PHE A 60 4.10 3.62 3.37
C PHE A 60 4.81 4.48 2.32
N TYR A 61 4.08 5.26 1.52
CA TYR A 61 4.69 6.06 0.47
C TYR A 61 5.55 7.21 1.00
N GLN A 62 5.21 7.80 2.15
CA GLN A 62 6.05 8.81 2.81
C GLN A 62 7.41 8.24 3.24
N LYS A 63 7.44 7.00 3.74
CA LYS A 63 8.68 6.31 4.14
C LYS A 63 9.54 5.87 2.95
N HIS A 64 8.93 5.67 1.79
CA HIS A 64 9.58 5.14 0.57
C HIS A 64 9.63 6.17 -0.56
N ILE A 65 9.54 7.46 -0.24
CA ILE A 65 9.56 8.52 -1.24
C ILE A 65 10.97 8.70 -1.82
N GLU A 66 11.07 8.75 -3.14
CA GLU A 66 12.29 9.16 -3.84
C GLU A 66 12.11 10.58 -4.37
N PHE A 67 12.99 11.49 -3.95
CA PHE A 67 12.93 12.88 -4.38
C PHE A 67 13.62 13.06 -5.73
N VAL A 68 12.87 13.51 -6.73
CA VAL A 68 13.44 14.01 -7.98
C VAL A 68 13.92 15.45 -7.76
N ARG A 69 15.21 15.73 -7.98
CA ARG A 69 15.73 17.10 -7.92
C ARG A 69 15.34 17.86 -9.19
N LEU A 70 14.60 18.95 -9.03
CA LEU A 70 14.25 19.87 -10.10
C LEU A 70 15.40 20.88 -10.30
N SER A 71 16.54 20.44 -10.83
CA SER A 71 17.72 21.33 -11.01
C SER A 71 17.84 22.00 -12.38
N SER A 72 16.84 21.89 -13.27
CA SER A 72 16.89 22.57 -14.58
C SER A 72 15.85 23.66 -14.80
N GLU A 73 14.80 23.80 -13.97
CA GLU A 73 13.70 24.73 -14.26
C GLU A 73 13.37 25.74 -13.17
N ILE A 74 13.93 25.63 -11.96
CA ILE A 74 13.68 26.60 -10.90
C ILE A 74 14.90 27.49 -10.72
N SER A 75 15.13 28.40 -11.67
CA SER A 75 15.84 29.65 -11.36
C SER A 75 14.95 30.45 -10.41
N LEU A 76 15.14 30.26 -9.10
CA LEU A 76 14.71 31.26 -8.12
C LEU A 76 15.52 32.52 -8.39
N LYS A 77 14.91 33.46 -9.13
CA LYS A 77 15.35 34.86 -9.16
C LYS A 77 14.96 35.56 -7.87
#